data_AF-A0A7C4SII4-F1
#
_entry.id   AF-A0A7C4SII4-F1
#
_cell.length_a   1.000
_cell.length_b   1.000
_cell.length_c   1.000
_cell.angle_alpha   90.00
_cell.angle_beta   90.00
_cell.angle_gamma   90.00
#
_symmetry.space_group_name_H-M   'P 1'
#
loop_
_entity.id
_entity.type
_entity.pdbx_description
1 polymer ?
#
loop_
_entity_poly.entity_id
_entity_poly.type
_entity_poly.pdbx_seq_one_letter_code
_entity_poly.pdbx_strand_id
1 'polypeptide(L)'
;MGVLLILHSVWRWVVLLAALGALYGLIRAGRGVALSPLFERSIRFYPVILDLQIALGILLWLAQRLGGVPLTSVQVIHPVWGVLAAGAAHAAAAFRERENPIRARGMLIAYSLSLILILIALSSVGAFPFGRR
;
A
#
# COMPACT_ATOMS: atom_id res chain seq x y z
N MET A 1 -17.62 1.64 -14.98
CA MET A 1 -16.47 2.54 -14.69
C MET A 1 -16.64 3.28 -13.35
N GLY A 2 -17.73 4.04 -13.14
CA GLY A 2 -17.90 4.88 -11.94
C GLY A 2 -17.81 4.14 -10.60
N VAL A 3 -18.54 3.02 -10.44
CA VAL A 3 -18.53 2.24 -9.19
C VAL A 3 -17.12 1.71 -8.86
N LEU A 4 -16.40 1.18 -9.86
CA LEU A 4 -15.05 0.64 -9.67
C LEU A 4 -14.05 1.74 -9.28
N LEU A 5 -14.16 2.93 -9.87
CA LEU A 5 -13.34 4.08 -9.51
C LEU A 5 -13.62 4.53 -8.07
N ILE A 6 -14.89 4.59 -7.66
CA ILE A 6 -15.26 4.93 -6.27
C ILE A 6 -14.69 3.90 -5.31
N LEU A 7 -14.86 2.61 -5.61
CA LEU A 7 -14.34 1.52 -4.78
C LEU A 7 -12.82 1.61 -4.64
N HIS A 8 -12.08 1.76 -5.74
CA HIS A 8 -10.63 1.94 -5.73
C HIS A 8 -10.19 3.20 -4.95
N SER A 9 -10.95 4.29 -5.05
CA SER A 9 -10.66 5.54 -4.35
C SER A 9 -10.92 5.47 -2.85
N VAL A 10 -11.97 4.77 -2.43
CA VAL A 10 -12.30 4.53 -1.03
C VAL A 10 -11.31 3.53 -0.42
N TRP A 11 -11.02 2.44 -1.12
CA TRP A 11 -10.12 1.39 -0.66
C TRP A 11 -8.70 1.89 -0.40
N ARG A 12 -8.25 2.91 -1.14
CA ARG A 12 -6.99 3.62 -0.87
C ARG A 12 -6.89 4.07 0.59
N TRP A 13 -7.95 4.62 1.17
CA TRP A 13 -7.92 5.08 2.56
C TRP A 13 -7.78 3.91 3.54
N VAL A 14 -8.40 2.77 3.22
CA VAL A 14 -8.26 1.53 3.98
C VAL A 14 -6.79 1.05 3.95
N VAL A 15 -6.14 1.09 2.78
CA VAL A 15 -4.71 0.76 2.65
C VAL A 15 -3.85 1.68 3.52
N LEU A 16 -4.07 2.99 3.46
CA LEU A 16 -3.28 3.96 4.26
C LEU A 16 -3.47 3.73 5.76
N LEU A 17 -4.70 3.51 6.22
CA LEU A 17 -4.98 3.21 7.63
C LEU A 17 -4.34 1.88 8.06
N ALA A 18 -4.40 0.85 7.22
CA ALA A 18 -3.74 -0.42 7.48
C ALA A 18 -2.22 -0.29 7.57
N ALA A 19 -1.60 0.47 6.66
CA ALA A 19 -0.17 0.76 6.65
C ALA A 19 0.26 1.48 7.93
N LEU A 20 -0.45 2.55 8.31
CA LEU A 20 -0.17 3.31 9.53
C LEU A 20 -0.35 2.46 10.79
N GLY A 21 -1.42 1.67 10.85
CA GLY A 21 -1.66 0.73 11.96
C GLY A 21 -0.57 -0.33 12.07
N ALA A 22 -0.09 -0.86 10.94
CA ALA A 22 0.99 -1.83 10.89
C ALA A 22 2.32 -1.21 11.38
N LEU A 23 2.66 -0.01 10.90
CA LEU A 23 3.88 0.71 11.33
C LEU A 23 3.84 1.04 12.83
N TYR A 24 2.72 1.58 13.31
CA TYR A 24 2.54 1.85 14.73
C TYR A 24 2.68 0.58 15.57
N GLY A 25 2.03 -0.51 15.15
CA GLY A 25 2.14 -1.82 15.79
C GLY A 25 3.58 -2.33 15.83
N LEU A 26 4.33 -2.23 14.74
CA LEU A 26 5.74 -2.64 14.67
C LEU A 26 6.63 -1.80 15.59
N ILE A 27 6.41 -0.49 15.68
CA ILE A 27 7.14 0.40 16.61
C ILE A 27 6.88 -0.02 18.06
N ARG A 28 5.62 -0.32 18.41
CA ARG A 28 5.23 -0.76 19.76
C ARG A 28 5.81 -2.14 20.09
N ALA A 29 5.74 -3.10 19.17
CA ALA A 29 6.32 -4.43 19.33
C ALA A 29 7.85 -4.40 19.47
N GLY A 30 8.53 -3.52 18.74
CA GLY A 30 9.98 -3.30 18.88
C GLY A 30 10.38 -2.77 20.26
N ARG A 31 9.46 -2.12 20.98
CA ARG A 31 9.65 -1.67 22.37
C ARG A 31 9.19 -2.71 23.42
N GLY A 32 8.83 -3.92 22.99
CA GLY A 32 8.33 -4.97 23.88
C GLY A 32 6.93 -4.72 24.44
N VAL A 33 6.17 -3.79 23.86
CA VAL A 33 4.81 -3.49 24.33
C VAL A 33 3.82 -4.48 23.73
N ALA A 34 2.96 -5.06 24.57
CA ALA A 34 1.83 -5.88 24.14
C ALA A 34 0.96 -5.11 23.14
N LEU A 35 0.60 -5.78 22.04
CA LEU A 35 -0.23 -5.22 20.99
C LEU A 35 -1.70 -5.55 21.23
N SER A 36 -2.58 -4.65 20.81
CA SER A 36 -4.00 -5.00 20.69
C SER A 36 -4.22 -5.85 19.43
N PRO A 37 -5.31 -6.64 19.39
CA PRO A 37 -5.64 -7.47 18.22
C PRO A 37 -5.78 -6.67 16.92
N LEU A 38 -6.15 -5.38 17.02
CA LEU A 38 -6.26 -4.50 15.87
C LEU A 38 -4.89 -4.31 15.19
N PHE A 39 -3.85 -3.97 15.94
CA PHE A 39 -2.52 -3.73 15.37
C PHE A 39 -1.87 -5.01 14.86
N GLU A 40 -2.07 -6.13 15.54
CA GLU A 40 -1.62 -7.45 15.06
C GLU A 40 -2.25 -7.79 13.70
N ARG A 41 -3.56 -7.56 13.57
CA ARG A 41 -4.27 -7.75 12.28
C ARG A 41 -3.75 -6.80 11.23
N SER A 42 -3.52 -5.52 11.54
CA SER A 42 -2.95 -4.57 10.59
C SER A 42 -1.58 -5.02 10.08
N ILE A 43 -0.68 -5.47 10.96
CA ILE A 43 0.63 -6.02 10.54
C ILE A 43 0.45 -7.24 9.64
N ARG A 44 -0.46 -8.16 10.00
CA ARG A 44 -0.66 -9.40 9.25
C ARG A 44 -1.27 -9.17 7.87
N PHE A 45 -2.31 -8.34 7.80
CA PHE A 45 -3.18 -8.20 6.64
C PHE A 45 -2.86 -6.99 5.76
N TYR A 46 -1.98 -6.08 6.18
CA TYR A 46 -1.61 -4.92 5.36
C TYR A 46 -1.21 -5.30 3.91
N PRO A 47 -0.31 -6.29 3.67
CA PRO A 47 0.03 -6.69 2.30
C PRO A 47 -1.20 -7.15 1.48
N VAL A 48 -2.10 -7.92 2.10
CA VAL A 48 -3.33 -8.41 1.45
C VAL A 48 -4.29 -7.26 1.10
N ILE A 49 -4.44 -6.28 2.00
CA ILE A 49 -5.26 -5.08 1.76
C ILE A 49 -4.68 -4.27 0.59
N LEU A 50 -3.35 -4.17 0.50
CA LEU A 50 -2.66 -3.53 -0.61
C LEU A 50 -2.83 -4.30 -1.93
N ASP A 51 -2.75 -5.63 -1.90
CA ASP A 51 -2.98 -6.47 -3.08
C ASP A 51 -4.38 -6.24 -3.67
N LEU A 52 -5.39 -6.09 -2.81
CA LEU A 52 -6.75 -5.74 -3.24
C LEU A 52 -6.83 -4.36 -3.91
N GLN A 53 -6.08 -3.36 -3.41
CA GLN A 53 -6.01 -2.04 -4.05
C GLN A 53 -5.44 -2.14 -5.48
N ILE A 54 -4.38 -2.94 -5.64
CA ILE A 54 -3.72 -3.15 -6.92
C ILE A 54 -4.64 -3.90 -7.87
N ALA A 55 -5.31 -4.95 -7.40
CA ALA A 55 -6.29 -5.68 -8.20
C ALA A 55 -7.42 -4.75 -8.70
N LEU A 56 -7.97 -3.91 -7.83
CA LEU A 56 -8.96 -2.89 -8.21
C LEU A 56 -8.39 -1.91 -9.25
N GLY A 57 -7.13 -1.51 -9.11
CA GLY A 57 -6.44 -0.63 -10.06
C GLY A 57 -6.23 -1.27 -11.43
N ILE A 58 -5.84 -2.56 -11.47
CA ILE A 58 -5.70 -3.34 -12.70
C ILE A 58 -7.05 -3.49 -13.39
N LEU A 59 -8.12 -3.80 -12.64
CA LEU A 59 -9.47 -3.87 -13.20
C LEU A 59 -9.92 -2.52 -13.79
N LEU A 60 -9.59 -1.41 -13.11
CA LEU A 60 -9.91 -0.07 -13.60
C LEU A 60 -9.15 0.23 -14.90
N TRP A 61 -7.85 -0.09 -14.94
CA TRP A 61 -7.01 0.07 -16.11
C TRP A 61 -7.51 -0.78 -17.30
N LEU A 62 -7.85 -2.04 -17.08
CA LEU A 62 -8.43 -2.92 -18.10
C LEU A 62 -9.76 -2.39 -18.62
N ALA A 63 -10.65 -1.95 -17.73
CA ALA A 63 -11.93 -1.36 -18.13
C ALA A 63 -11.74 -0.11 -19.01
N GLN A 64 -10.72 0.71 -18.72
CA GLN A 64 -10.41 1.90 -19.52
C GLN A 64 -9.87 1.49 -20.89
N ARG A 65 -9.01 0.46 -20.94
CA ARG A 65 -8.44 -0.05 -22.18
C ARG A 65 -9.51 -0.65 -23.09
N LEU A 66 -10.42 -1.46 -22.54
CA LEU A 66 -11.53 -2.06 -23.29
C LEU A 66 -12.55 -1.01 -23.76
N GLY A 67 -12.68 0.12 -23.05
CA GLY A 67 -13.50 1.26 -23.44
C GLY A 67 -12.88 2.17 -24.50
N GLY A 68 -11.73 1.83 -25.07
CA GLY A 68 -11.08 2.61 -26.13
C GLY A 68 -10.42 3.91 -25.66
N VAL A 69 -10.21 4.08 -24.34
CA VAL A 69 -9.56 5.30 -23.80
C VAL A 69 -8.07 5.30 -24.17
N PRO A 70 -7.53 6.39 -24.75
CA PRO A 70 -6.10 6.52 -25.00
C PRO A 70 -5.28 6.40 -23.70
N LEU A 71 -4.14 5.70 -23.77
CA LEU A 71 -3.24 5.57 -22.64
C LEU A 71 -2.47 6.87 -22.41
N THR A 72 -2.55 7.39 -21.19
CA THR A 72 -1.71 8.46 -20.68
C THR A 72 -0.52 7.89 -19.93
N SER A 73 0.58 8.64 -19.85
CA SER A 73 1.76 8.24 -19.07
C SER A 73 1.41 7.93 -17.60
N VAL A 74 0.46 8.65 -17.03
CA VAL A 74 -0.04 8.45 -15.66
C VAL A 74 -0.68 7.07 -15.51
N GLN A 75 -1.49 6.63 -16.48
CA GLN A 75 -2.15 5.32 -16.46
C GLN A 75 -1.17 4.14 -16.57
N VAL A 76 0.06 4.38 -17.02
CA VAL A 76 1.12 3.35 -17.08
C VAL A 76 2.02 3.41 -15.84
N ILE A 77 2.43 4.61 -15.43
CA ILE A 77 3.38 4.80 -14.32
C ILE A 77 2.73 4.51 -12.97
N HIS A 78 1.46 4.87 -12.78
CA HIS A 78 0.77 4.69 -11.49
C HIS A 78 0.67 3.21 -11.05
N PRO A 79 0.24 2.25 -11.90
CA PRO A 79 0.25 0.83 -11.55
C PRO A 79 1.63 0.27 -11.20
N VAL A 80 2.70 0.76 -11.85
CA VAL A 80 4.07 0.32 -11.57
C VAL A 80 4.45 0.62 -10.13
N TRP A 81 4.16 1.83 -9.64
CA TRP A 81 4.38 2.18 -8.24
C TRP A 81 3.59 1.31 -7.27
N GLY A 82 2.34 0.97 -7.62
CA GLY A 82 1.51 0.05 -6.84
C GLY A 82 2.15 -1.33 -6.71
N VAL A 83 2.59 -1.93 -7.82
CA VAL A 83 3.26 -3.24 -7.82
C VAL A 83 4.56 -3.22 -7.01
N LEU A 84 5.38 -2.18 -7.18
CA LEU A 84 6.60 -2.01 -6.37
C LEU A 84 6.27 -1.89 -4.88
N ALA A 85 5.21 -1.16 -4.52
CA ALA A 85 4.76 -1.03 -3.14
C ALA A 85 4.31 -2.38 -2.54
N ALA A 86 3.60 -3.21 -3.30
CA ALA A 86 3.24 -4.56 -2.87
C ALA A 86 4.46 -5.45 -2.71
N GLY A 87 5.40 -5.42 -3.66
CA GLY A 87 6.67 -6.13 -3.54
C GLY A 87 7.42 -5.77 -2.25
N ALA A 88 7.52 -4.48 -1.94
CA ALA A 88 8.10 -4.00 -0.69
C ALA A 88 7.32 -4.46 0.55
N ALA A 89 5.98 -4.47 0.51
CA ALA A 89 5.17 -4.98 1.62
C ALA A 89 5.39 -6.48 1.83
N HIS A 90 5.41 -7.28 0.77
CA HIS A 90 5.62 -8.73 0.87
C HIS A 90 7.06 -9.08 1.29
N ALA A 91 8.05 -8.24 0.99
CA ALA A 91 9.42 -8.41 1.49
C ALA A 91 9.51 -8.46 3.02
N ALA A 92 8.52 -7.92 3.75
CA ALA A 92 8.43 -8.08 5.20
C ALA A 92 8.34 -9.54 5.65
N ALA A 93 7.86 -10.45 4.79
CA ALA A 93 7.79 -11.89 5.07
C ALA A 93 9.17 -12.49 5.38
N ALA A 94 10.22 -12.03 4.71
CA ALA A 94 11.60 -12.51 4.92
C ALA A 94 12.13 -12.25 6.35
N PHE A 95 11.46 -11.37 7.11
CA PHE A 95 11.83 -11.01 8.47
C PHE A 95 10.93 -11.66 9.53
N ARG A 96 9.81 -12.30 9.16
CA ARG A 96 8.80 -12.80 10.13
C ARG A 96 9.33 -13.86 11.08
N GLU A 97 10.24 -14.70 10.59
CA GLU A 97 10.86 -15.81 11.34
C GLU A 97 12.13 -15.37 12.10
N ARG A 98 12.52 -14.09 12.00
CA ARG A 98 13.69 -13.58 12.72
C ARG A 98 13.35 -13.30 14.18
N GLU A 99 14.37 -13.27 15.03
CA GLU A 99 14.24 -12.86 16.43
C GLU A 99 14.04 -11.33 16.56
N ASN A 100 13.46 -10.91 17.68
CA ASN A 100 13.41 -9.49 18.03
C ASN A 100 14.82 -9.05 18.50
N PRO A 101 15.41 -7.93 18.05
CA PRO A 101 14.81 -6.79 17.35
C PRO A 101 14.82 -6.85 15.82
N ILE A 102 15.52 -7.81 15.22
CA ILE A 102 15.77 -7.89 13.77
C ILE A 102 14.46 -8.00 12.98
N ARG A 103 13.53 -8.83 13.45
CA ARG A 103 12.19 -8.97 12.86
C ARG A 103 11.46 -7.63 12.77
N ALA A 104 11.32 -6.95 13.90
CA ALA A 104 10.56 -5.70 13.98
C ALA A 104 11.19 -4.62 13.09
N ARG A 105 12.52 -4.48 13.12
CA ARG A 105 13.24 -3.49 12.31
C ARG A 105 13.14 -3.79 10.81
N GLY A 106 13.34 -5.04 10.40
CA GLY A 106 13.25 -5.46 9.00
C GLY A 106 11.86 -5.26 8.41
N MET A 107 10.82 -5.68 9.15
CA MET A 107 9.43 -5.43 8.75
C MET A 107 9.09 -3.94 8.69
N LEU A 108 9.60 -3.14 9.63
CA LEU A 108 9.38 -1.69 9.67
C LEU A 108 10.00 -0.99 8.46
N ILE A 109 11.23 -1.36 8.07
CA ILE A 109 11.87 -0.85 6.85
C ILE A 109 11.04 -1.21 5.61
N ALA A 110 10.64 -2.49 5.48
CA ALA A 110 9.85 -2.97 4.36
C ALA A 110 8.50 -2.24 4.23
N TYR A 111 7.76 -2.08 5.33
CA TYR A 111 6.48 -1.38 5.34
C TYR A 111 6.64 0.13 5.16
N SER A 112 7.74 0.73 5.64
CA SER A 112 8.03 2.15 5.41
C SER A 112 8.33 2.42 3.94
N LEU A 113 9.15 1.58 3.30
CA LEU A 113 9.43 1.66 1.87
C LEU A 113 8.14 1.49 1.05
N SER A 114 7.31 0.51 1.39
CA SER A 114 5.99 0.31 0.78
C SER A 114 5.11 1.57 0.89
N LEU A 115 5.02 2.18 2.08
CA LEU A 115 4.25 3.41 2.28
C LEU A 115 4.82 4.57 1.46
N ILE A 116 6.14 4.75 1.39
CA ILE A 116 6.78 5.78 0.56
C ILE A 116 6.39 5.59 -0.91
N LEU A 117 6.44 4.37 -1.43
CA LEU A 117 6.05 4.06 -2.82
C LEU A 117 4.56 4.35 -3.07
N ILE A 118 3.68 4.07 -2.10
CA ILE A 118 2.27 4.45 -2.17
C ILE A 118 2.12 5.98 -2.25
N LEU A 119 2.85 6.74 -1.42
CA LEU A 119 2.78 8.21 -1.45
C LEU A 119 3.28 8.79 -2.78
N ILE A 120 4.30 8.18 -3.39
CA ILE A 120 4.75 8.52 -4.75
C ILE A 120 3.65 8.22 -5.77
N ALA A 121 3.00 7.05 -5.69
CA ALA A 121 1.90 6.67 -6.55
C ALA A 121 0.69 7.63 -6.45
N LEU A 122 0.43 8.18 -5.27
CA LEU A 122 -0.64 9.16 -5.04
C LEU A 122 -0.27 10.55 -5.57
N SER A 123 0.99 10.94 -5.42
CA SER A 123 1.49 12.20 -5.94
C SER A 123 1.45 12.24 -7.47
N SER A 124 1.76 11.12 -8.14
CA SER A 124 1.77 11.04 -9.60
C SER A 124 0.38 11.17 -10.26
N VAL A 125 -0.69 10.95 -9.49
CA VAL A 125 -2.09 11.13 -9.95
C VAL A 125 -2.70 12.45 -9.48
N GLY A 126 -1.89 13.36 -8.93
CA GLY A 126 -2.37 14.68 -8.47
C GLY A 126 -3.28 14.61 -7.25
N ALA A 127 -3.18 13.56 -6.42
CA ALA A 127 -3.99 13.43 -5.21
C ALA A 127 -3.64 14.44 -4.11
N PHE A 128 -2.53 15.18 -4.26
CA PHE A 128 -2.14 16.27 -3.37
C PHE A 128 -2.24 17.63 -4.09
N PRO A 129 -2.71 18.69 -3.41
CA PRO A 129 -2.91 20.01 -3.99
C PRO A 129 -1.60 20.75 -4.35
N PHE A 130 -0.43 20.16 -4.11
CA PHE A 130 0.88 20.84 -4.24
C PHE A 130 1.51 20.74 -5.64
N GLY A 131 0.81 20.18 -6.63
CA GLY A 131 1.36 19.87 -7.96
C GLY A 131 0.76 20.62 -9.14
N ARG A 132 -0.13 21.59 -8.94
CA ARG A 132 -0.55 22.50 -10.01
C ARG A 132 0.39 23.71 -10.03
N ARG A 133 1.46 23.60 -10.82
CA ARG A 133 2.16 24.76 -11.38
C ARG A 133 2.15 24.64 -12.88
#